data_AF-A0AAW7FD08-F1
#
_entry.id   AF-A0AAW7FD08-F1
#
_cell.length_a   1.000
_cell.length_b   1.000
_cell.length_c   1.000
_cell.angle_alpha   90.00
_cell.angle_beta   90.00
_cell.angle_gamma   90.00
#
_symmetry.space_group_name_H-M   'P 1'
#
loop_
_entity.id
_entity.type
_entity.pdbx_description
1 polymer ?
#
loop_
_entity_poly.entity_id
_entity_poly.type
_entity_poly.pdbx_seq_one_letter_code
_entity_poly.pdbx_strand_id
1 'polypeptide(L)' 'MQTTISIQPVLVNRERVQEMLGGISRTTFYRKRKQWEESGTPFPQEVEEIHPPKGGALFRYVEVIQFCKDKGLLDAHA' A
#
# COMPACT_ATOMS: atom_id res chain seq x y z
N MET A 1 27.66 -18.05 8.39
CA MET A 1 27.06 -16.93 7.64
C MET A 1 25.56 -17.02 7.81
N GLN A 2 24.94 -16.03 8.45
CA GLN A 2 23.51 -16.07 8.76
C GLN A 2 22.76 -15.54 7.53
N THR A 3 22.02 -16.41 6.84
CA THR A 3 21.21 -16.02 5.68
C THR A 3 19.95 -15.35 6.22
N THR A 4 19.94 -14.02 6.21
CA THR A 4 18.74 -13.25 6.59
C THR A 4 17.69 -13.41 5.49
N ILE A 5 16.69 -14.27 5.71
CA ILE A 5 15.57 -14.44 4.79
C ILE A 5 14.62 -13.26 4.97
N SER A 6 14.63 -12.32 4.02
CA SER A 6 13.65 -11.23 3.97
C SER A 6 12.36 -11.75 3.35
N ILE A 7 11.39 -12.12 4.20
CA ILE A 7 10.06 -12.57 3.75
C ILE A 7 9.23 -11.32 3.46
N GLN A 8 8.85 -11.13 2.20
CA GLN A 8 7.95 -10.04 1.83
C GLN A 8 6.53 -10.34 2.33
N PRO A 9 5.85 -9.36 2.95
CA PRO A 9 4.49 -9.56 3.42
C PRO A 9 3.55 -9.76 2.23
N VAL A 10 2.57 -10.66 2.38
CA VAL A 10 1.52 -10.86 1.36
C VAL A 10 0.46 -9.77 1.45
N LEU A 11 0.12 -9.35 2.67
CA LEU A 11 -0.89 -8.35 2.97
C LEU A 11 -0.27 -7.22 3.79
N VAL A 12 -0.69 -5.98 3.49
CA VAL A 12 -0.34 -4.79 4.25
C VAL A 12 -1.59 -4.04 4.67
N ASN A 13 -1.57 -3.49 5.89
CA ASN A 13 -2.65 -2.66 6.37
C ASN A 13 -2.51 -1.22 5.85
N ARG A 14 -3.58 -0.43 5.95
CA ARG A 14 -3.58 1.00 5.59
C ARG A 14 -2.41 1.77 6.19
N GLU A 15 -2.09 1.55 7.46
CA GLU A 15 -1.00 2.27 8.15
C GLU A 15 0.34 2.03 7.45
N ARG A 16 0.64 0.77 7.11
CA ARG A 16 1.85 0.45 6.36
C ARG A 16 1.85 1.07 4.97
N VAL A 17 0.70 1.12 4.29
CA VAL A 17 0.57 1.81 3.00
C VAL A 17 0.85 3.31 3.15
N GLN A 18 0.34 3.94 4.21
CA GLN A 18 0.60 5.35 4.50
C GLN A 18 2.10 5.63 4.71
N GLU A 19 2.79 4.75 5.46
CA GLU A 19 4.24 4.82 5.64
C GLU A 19 4.99 4.68 4.31
N MET A 20 4.61 3.72 3.48
CA MET A 20 5.23 3.49 2.15
C MET A 20 5.07 4.70 1.22
N LEU A 21 4.03 5.50 1.40
CA LEU A 21 3.78 6.72 0.64
C LEU A 21 4.46 7.97 1.25
N GLY A 22 5.44 7.78 2.15
CA GLY A 22 6.16 8.86 2.83
C GLY A 22 5.52 9.31 4.15
N GLY A 23 4.87 8.40 4.87
CA GLY A 23 4.29 8.69 6.20
C GLY A 23 3.07 9.61 6.14
N ILE A 24 2.23 9.50 5.10
CA ILE A 24 1.11 10.43 4.90
C ILE A 24 -0.04 10.20 5.89
N SER A 25 -0.75 11.27 6.24
CA SER A 25 -1.96 11.16 7.06
C SER A 25 -3.06 10.34 6.37
N ARG A 26 -3.98 9.79 7.17
CA ARG A 26 -5.15 9.02 6.68
C ARG A 26 -5.99 9.86 5.71
N THR A 27 -6.25 11.12 6.05
CA THR A 27 -7.04 12.04 5.21
C THR A 27 -6.33 12.31 3.89
N THR A 28 -5.01 12.49 3.91
CA THR A 28 -4.19 12.66 2.71
C THR A 28 -4.28 11.43 1.81
N PHE A 29 -4.20 10.23 2.38
CA PHE A 29 -4.35 8.98 1.64
C PHE A 29 -5.70 8.91 0.90
N TYR A 30 -6.82 9.16 1.59
CA TYR A 30 -8.14 9.13 0.92
C TYR A 30 -8.31 10.19 -0.17
N ARG A 31 -7.76 11.40 0.03
CA ARG A 31 -7.76 12.45 -1.01
C ARG A 31 -6.98 12.02 -2.25
N LYS A 32 -5.79 11.43 -2.06
CA LYS A 32 -5.00 10.87 -3.17
C LYS A 32 -5.73 9.73 -3.85
N ARG A 33 -6.36 8.83 -3.08
CA ARG A 33 -7.17 7.73 -3.62
C ARG A 33 -8.26 8.22 -4.58
N LYS A 34 -9.00 9.26 -4.17
CA LYS A 34 -10.01 9.89 -5.00
C LYS A 34 -9.42 10.53 -6.26
N GLN A 35 -8.30 11.24 -6.15
CA GLN A 35 -7.61 11.83 -7.32
C GLN A 35 -7.12 10.77 -8.31
N TRP A 36 -6.63 9.63 -7.80
CA TRP A 36 -6.18 8.50 -8.61
C TRP A 36 -7.35 7.83 -9.34
N GLU A 37 -8.49 7.69 -8.68
CA GLU A 37 -9.74 7.21 -9.27
C GLU A 37 -10.23 8.17 -10.38
N GLU A 38 -10.26 9.47 -10.12
CA GLU A 38 -10.65 10.51 -11.09
C GLU A 38 -9.70 10.59 -12.31
N SER A 39 -8.42 10.25 -12.12
CA SER A 39 -7.41 10.21 -13.21
C SER A 39 -7.35 8.88 -13.95
N GLY A 40 -8.29 7.96 -13.69
CA GLY A 40 -8.37 6.66 -14.38
C GLY A 40 -7.32 5.64 -13.95
N THR A 41 -6.68 5.86 -12.81
CA THR A 41 -5.61 4.99 -12.27
C THR A 41 -5.89 4.68 -10.80
N PRO A 42 -6.98 3.97 -10.48
CA PRO A 42 -7.41 3.76 -9.11
C PRO A 42 -6.34 3.03 -8.29
N PHE A 43 -6.29 3.35 -7.00
CA PHE A 43 -5.48 2.60 -6.04
C PHE A 43 -6.01 1.15 -5.92
N PRO A 44 -5.15 0.17 -5.60
CA PRO A 44 -5.58 -1.21 -5.36
C PRO A 44 -6.75 -1.33 -4.39
N GLN A 45 -7.63 -2.30 -4.66
CA GLN A 45 -8.79 -2.57 -3.82
C GLN A 45 -8.39 -3.26 -2.52
N GLU A 46 -9.28 -3.13 -1.54
CA GLU A 46 -9.14 -3.79 -0.25
C GLU A 46 -9.45 -5.28 -0.41
N VAL A 47 -8.73 -6.12 0.32
CA VAL A 47 -9.00 -7.56 0.38
C VAL A 47 -10.23 -7.76 1.25
N GLU A 48 -11.31 -8.27 0.66
CA GLU A 48 -12.58 -8.51 1.35
C GLU A 48 -12.61 -9.88 2.02
N GLU A 49 -11.82 -10.85 1.55
CA GLU A 49 -11.86 -12.23 2.06
C GLU A 49 -11.21 -12.38 3.44
N ILE A 50 -10.38 -11.42 3.85
CA ILE A 50 -9.60 -11.48 5.10
C ILE A 50 -9.85 -10.19 5.89
N HIS A 51 -10.54 -10.34 7.02
CA HIS A 51 -10.81 -9.23 7.91
C HIS A 51 -9.64 -9.04 8.88
N PRO A 52 -9.04 -7.85 8.98
CA PRO A 52 -7.99 -7.61 9.95
C PRO A 52 -8.53 -7.66 11.39
N PRO A 53 -7.76 -8.18 12.36
CA PRO A 53 -8.22 -8.43 13.73
C PRO A 53 -8.60 -7.17 14.52
N LYS A 54 -8.21 -5.97 14.07
CA LYS A 54 -8.52 -4.69 14.75
C LYS A 54 -9.46 -3.78 13.94
N GLY A 55 -10.08 -4.30 12.88
CA GLY A 55 -10.79 -3.47 11.91
C GLY A 55 -9.82 -2.62 11.08
N GLY A 56 -10.13 -2.43 9.80
CA GLY A 56 -9.29 -1.68 8.88
C GLY A 56 -9.23 -2.31 7.49
N ALA A 57 -8.52 -1.63 6.60
CA ALA A 57 -8.29 -2.06 5.23
C ALA A 57 -7.02 -2.90 5.15
N LEU A 58 -7.10 -4.06 4.49
CA LEU A 58 -5.94 -4.84 4.05
C LEU A 58 -5.82 -4.72 2.54
N PHE A 59 -4.59 -4.63 2.05
CA PHE A 59 -4.27 -4.56 0.63
C PHE A 59 -3.24 -5.64 0.29
N ARG A 60 -3.30 -6.16 -0.94
CA ARG A 60 -2.25 -7.06 -1.44
C ARG A 60 -0.98 -6.24 -1.62
N TYR A 61 0.08 -6.63 -0.92
CA TYR A 61 1.33 -5.89 -0.94
C TYR A 61 1.91 -5.72 -2.35
N VAL A 62 1.83 -6.79 -3.16
CA VAL A 62 2.31 -6.80 -4.55
C VAL A 62 1.61 -5.75 -5.41
N GLU A 63 0.31 -5.55 -5.24
CA GLU A 63 -0.47 -4.56 -5.98
C GLU A 63 -0.14 -3.14 -5.53
N VAL A 64 0.01 -2.93 -4.22
CA VAL A 64 0.41 -1.64 -3.66
C VAL A 64 1.80 -1.23 -4.14
N ILE A 65 2.77 -2.14 -4.09
CA ILE A 65 4.14 -1.86 -4.57
C ILE A 65 4.13 -1.55 -6.05
N GLN A 66 3.43 -2.36 -6.85
CA GLN A 66 3.36 -2.13 -8.30
C GLN A 66 2.73 -0.78 -8.61
N PHE A 67 1.60 -0.45 -7.96
CA PHE A 67 0.97 0.86 -8.07
C PHE A 67 1.93 2.00 -7.73
N CYS A 68 2.65 1.89 -6.62
CA CYS A 68 3.57 2.94 -6.20
C CYS A 68 4.77 3.07 -7.15
N LYS A 69 5.27 1.97 -7.73
CA LYS A 69 6.30 2.00 -8.77
C LYS A 69 5.80 2.65 -10.05
N ASP A 70 4.62 2.27 -10.53
CA ASP A 70 4.01 2.81 -11.76
C ASP A 70 3.75 4.32 -11.64
N LYS A 71 3.45 4.80 -10.42
CA LYS A 71 3.26 6.22 -10.12
C LYS A 71 4.55 6.98 -9.79
N GLY A 72 5.70 6.31 -9.73
CA GLY A 72 6.96 6.93 -9.31
C GLY A 72 6.94 7.43 -7.86
N LEU A 73 6.16 6.79 -6.99
CA LEU A 73 5.99 7.15 -5.57
C LEU A 73 6.99 6.44 -4.64
N LEU A 74 7.65 5.39 -5.13
CA LEU A 74 8.76 4.74 -4.44
C LEU A 74 10.06 5.13 -5.12
N ASP A 75 10.96 5.75 -4.36
CA ASP A 75 12.35 5.91 -4.79
C ASP A 75 12.99 4.52 -4.93
N ALA A 76 13.80 4.32 -5.95
CA ALA A 76 14.48 3.05 -6.26
C ALA A 76 15.54 2.63 -5.22
N HIS A 77 15.55 3.26 -4.05
CA HIS A 77 16.48 3.02 -2.94
C HIS A 77 15.70 2.73 -1.66
N ALA A 78 15.19 1.51 -1.54
CA ALA A 78 14.80 0.90 -0.28
C ALA A 78 15.49 -0.46 -0.14
#